data_AF-A0A955JKV1-F1
#
_entry.id   AF-A0A955JKV1-F1
#
_cell.length_a   1.000
_cell.length_b   1.000
_cell.length_c   1.000
_cell.angle_alpha   90.00
_cell.angle_beta   90.00
_cell.angle_gamma   90.00
#
_symmetry.space_group_name_H-M   'P 1'
#
loop_
_entity.id
_entity.type
_entity.pdbx_description
1 polymer ?
#
loop_
_entity_poly.entity_id
_entity_poly.type
_entity_poly.pdbx_seq_one_letter_code
_entity_poly.pdbx_strand_id
1 'polypeptide(L)'
;LDKVIEIDQSPIGRTPRSNPATYTGLFTPIRELFASLPEAKARGYKAGRFSFNVKGGRCEACKGEGIIQIEMNFLPDVFVPCEVCHGKRYNREALEVTFKGKSISDVLEMTVTEALDFFQNIPSIRNKLQTLEDVGLGYIKLGQPATQLSGGEAQRVKLSSELSRRATGRTLYILDEPTTGLHFADIERLL
;
A
#
# COMPACT_ATOMS: atom_id res chain seq x y z
N LEU A 1 -6.40 -17.15 26.22
CA LEU A 1 -5.71 -16.09 25.45
C LEU A 1 -4.89 -16.82 24.42
N ASP A 2 -5.24 -16.68 23.15
CA ASP A 2 -4.65 -17.51 22.08
C ASP A 2 -3.63 -16.71 21.27
N LYS A 3 -3.70 -15.38 21.34
CA LYS A 3 -2.80 -14.46 20.65
C LYS A 3 -2.65 -13.16 21.44
N VAL A 4 -1.42 -12.71 21.63
CA VAL A 4 -1.08 -11.36 22.11
C VAL A 4 -0.44 -10.63 20.94
N ILE A 5 -0.94 -9.44 20.64
CA ILE A 5 -0.46 -8.61 19.52
C ILE A 5 -0.05 -7.26 20.09
N GLU A 6 1.23 -6.96 19.97
CA GLU A 6 1.78 -5.64 20.24
C GLU A 6 1.74 -4.80 18.97
N ILE A 7 1.19 -3.59 19.07
CA ILE A 7 1.07 -2.64 17.98
C ILE A 7 1.79 -1.35 18.40
N ASP A 8 3.01 -1.22 17.91
CA ASP A 8 3.93 -0.12 18.18
C ASP A 8 4.07 0.83 16.96
N GLN A 9 4.76 1.94 17.18
CA GLN A 9 5.00 2.97 16.15
C GLN A 9 6.20 2.70 15.23
N SER A 10 6.84 1.52 15.32
CA SER A 10 7.95 1.18 14.44
C SER A 10 7.52 1.17 12.96
N PRO A 11 8.42 1.52 12.02
CA PRO A 11 8.06 1.57 10.59
C PRO A 11 7.56 0.22 10.07
N ILE A 12 6.52 0.24 9.21
CA ILE A 12 6.00 -0.99 8.56
C ILE A 12 6.98 -1.61 7.54
N GLY A 13 8.01 -0.85 7.15
CA GLY A 13 9.09 -1.31 6.29
C GLY A 13 10.19 -0.26 6.20
N ARG A 14 11.42 -0.71 5.93
CA ARG A 14 12.61 0.15 5.84
C ARG A 14 12.97 0.51 4.39
N THR A 15 12.18 0.08 3.42
CA THR A 15 12.44 0.30 1.99
C THR A 15 11.21 0.89 1.29
N PRO A 16 11.40 1.61 0.18
CA PRO A 16 10.28 2.14 -0.63
C PRO A 16 9.38 1.07 -1.24
N ARG A 17 9.79 -0.21 -1.20
CA ARG A 17 9.00 -1.35 -1.66
C ARG A 17 7.84 -1.70 -0.73
N SER A 18 7.95 -1.31 0.54
CA SER A 18 6.87 -1.48 1.50
C SER A 18 5.97 -0.24 1.44
N ASN A 19 4.67 -0.47 1.46
CA ASN A 19 3.63 0.56 1.43
C ASN A 19 2.33 0.01 2.05
N PRO A 20 1.33 0.85 2.35
CA PRO A 20 0.07 0.40 2.95
C PRO A 20 -0.60 -0.76 2.20
N ALA A 21 -0.62 -0.72 0.86
CA ALA A 21 -1.25 -1.75 0.06
C ALA A 21 -0.55 -3.12 0.16
N THR A 22 0.79 -3.13 0.17
CA THR A 22 1.57 -4.36 0.33
C THR A 22 1.48 -4.92 1.74
N TYR A 23 1.56 -4.06 2.77
CA TYR A 23 1.60 -4.48 4.16
C TYR A 23 0.28 -5.10 4.63
N THR A 24 -0.85 -4.51 4.24
CA THR A 24 -2.20 -5.02 4.56
C THR A 24 -2.63 -6.23 3.71
N GLY A 25 -1.81 -6.62 2.73
CA GLY A 25 -2.14 -7.64 1.74
C GLY A 25 -3.22 -7.20 0.74
N LEU A 26 -3.62 -5.93 0.73
CA LEU A 26 -4.57 -5.34 -0.22
C LEU A 26 -4.08 -5.44 -1.68
N PHE A 27 -2.76 -5.38 -1.89
CA PHE A 27 -2.22 -5.32 -3.24
C PHE A 27 -2.34 -6.64 -4.03
N THR A 28 -2.48 -7.78 -3.35
CA THR A 28 -2.66 -9.07 -4.02
C THR A 28 -3.97 -9.16 -4.81
N PRO A 29 -5.16 -8.96 -4.21
CA PRO A 29 -6.41 -9.00 -4.96
C PRO A 29 -6.49 -7.90 -6.04
N ILE A 30 -5.85 -6.75 -5.84
CA ILE A 30 -5.73 -5.73 -6.89
C ILE A 30 -4.95 -6.28 -8.10
N ARG A 31 -3.79 -6.90 -7.89
CA ARG A 31 -3.00 -7.49 -9.00
C ARG A 31 -3.73 -8.63 -9.70
N GLU A 32 -4.49 -9.44 -8.95
CA GLU A 32 -5.32 -10.51 -9.51
C GLU A 32 -6.45 -9.94 -10.37
N LEU A 33 -7.10 -8.87 -9.93
CA LEU A 33 -8.09 -8.14 -10.73
C LEU A 33 -7.48 -7.66 -12.05
N PHE A 34 -6.33 -6.98 -12.01
CA PHE A 34 -5.66 -6.49 -13.23
C PHE A 34 -5.27 -7.64 -14.18
N ALA A 35 -4.84 -8.78 -13.64
CA ALA A 35 -4.55 -9.98 -14.45
C ALA A 35 -5.80 -10.63 -15.05
N SER A 36 -6.98 -10.40 -14.47
CA SER A 36 -8.24 -10.96 -14.95
C SER A 36 -8.86 -10.17 -16.12
N LEU A 37 -8.36 -8.96 -16.39
CA LEU A 37 -8.85 -8.07 -17.44
C LEU A 37 -8.65 -8.65 -18.85
N PRO A 38 -9.54 -8.34 -19.81
CA PRO A 38 -9.44 -8.85 -21.18
C PRO A 38 -8.08 -8.56 -21.84
N GLU A 39 -7.56 -7.34 -21.70
CA GLU A 39 -6.28 -6.91 -22.27
C GLU A 39 -5.11 -7.67 -21.66
N ALA A 40 -5.14 -7.89 -20.35
CA ALA A 40 -4.13 -8.68 -19.65
C ALA A 40 -4.17 -10.15 -20.09
N LYS A 41 -5.37 -10.73 -20.18
CA LYS A 41 -5.56 -12.12 -20.63
C LYS A 41 -5.10 -12.32 -22.06
N ALA A 42 -5.43 -11.41 -22.99
CA ALA A 42 -5.00 -11.48 -24.38
C ALA A 42 -3.47 -11.47 -24.53
N ARG A 43 -2.77 -10.75 -23.63
CA ARG A 43 -1.30 -10.68 -23.59
C ARG A 43 -0.65 -11.77 -22.73
N GLY A 44 -1.43 -12.69 -22.13
CA GLY A 44 -0.93 -13.74 -21.24
C GLY A 44 -0.37 -13.23 -19.91
N TYR A 45 -0.74 -12.03 -19.48
CA TYR A 45 -0.25 -11.44 -18.24
C TYR A 45 -0.89 -12.09 -17.01
N LYS A 46 -0.03 -12.43 -16.04
CA LYS A 46 -0.43 -12.93 -14.71
C LYS A 46 -0.28 -11.83 -13.66
N ALA A 47 -0.79 -12.06 -12.45
CA ALA A 47 -0.68 -11.12 -11.33
C ALA A 47 0.76 -10.70 -10.99
N GLY A 48 1.75 -11.50 -11.38
CA GLY A 48 3.18 -11.15 -11.28
C GLY A 48 3.61 -9.98 -12.17
N ARG A 49 2.99 -9.79 -13.35
CA ARG A 49 3.26 -8.64 -14.23
C ARG A 49 2.91 -7.32 -13.53
N PHE A 50 1.89 -7.31 -12.70
CA PHE A 50 1.43 -6.14 -11.95
C PHE A 50 2.12 -5.99 -10.59
N SER A 51 3.16 -6.78 -10.30
CA SER A 51 3.97 -6.62 -9.10
C SER A 51 5.24 -5.81 -9.39
N PHE A 52 5.42 -4.67 -8.74
CA PHE A 52 6.67 -3.91 -8.82
C PHE A 52 7.86 -4.63 -8.15
N ASN A 53 7.60 -5.69 -7.37
CA ASN A 53 8.65 -6.48 -6.71
C ASN A 53 9.22 -7.61 -7.58
N VAL A 54 8.57 -7.96 -8.69
CA VAL A 54 8.96 -9.11 -9.53
C VAL A 54 9.34 -8.62 -10.93
N LYS A 55 10.36 -9.23 -11.53
CA LYS A 55 10.74 -8.98 -12.92
C LYS A 55 9.56 -9.27 -13.86
N GLY A 56 9.47 -8.51 -14.95
CA GLY A 56 8.45 -8.69 -15.97
C GLY A 56 7.73 -7.39 -16.29
N GLY A 57 6.91 -6.87 -15.38
CA GLY A 57 6.18 -5.62 -15.59
C GLY A 57 6.73 -4.40 -14.84
N ARG A 58 7.61 -4.60 -13.85
CA ARG A 58 8.28 -3.49 -13.17
C ARG A 58 9.21 -2.73 -14.12
N CYS A 59 9.53 -1.49 -13.77
CA CYS A 59 10.64 -0.76 -14.39
C CYS A 59 11.96 -1.40 -13.95
N GLU A 60 12.78 -1.85 -14.90
CA GLU A 60 14.08 -2.47 -14.58
C GLU A 60 15.15 -1.45 -14.19
N ALA A 61 15.05 -0.18 -14.64
CA ALA A 61 16.01 0.87 -14.29
C ALA A 61 16.04 1.15 -12.78
N CYS A 62 14.86 1.30 -12.15
CA CYS A 62 14.74 1.47 -10.70
C CYS A 62 14.35 0.18 -9.96
N LYS A 63 14.39 -0.98 -10.65
CA LYS A 63 13.98 -2.29 -10.11
C LYS A 63 12.59 -2.26 -9.42
N GLY A 64 11.68 -1.40 -9.90
CA GLY A 64 10.33 -1.22 -9.39
C GLY A 64 10.18 -0.30 -8.18
N GLU A 65 11.23 0.41 -7.74
CA GLU A 65 11.14 1.33 -6.60
C GLU A 65 10.50 2.66 -6.98
N GLY A 66 10.65 3.06 -8.24
CA GLY A 66 10.14 4.34 -8.76
C GLY A 66 11.07 5.52 -8.45
N ILE A 67 12.02 5.34 -7.55
CA ILE A 67 13.04 6.31 -7.16
C ILE A 67 14.44 5.71 -7.36
N ILE A 68 15.43 6.57 -7.48
CA ILE A 68 16.86 6.24 -7.51
C ILE A 68 17.50 6.96 -6.31
N GLN A 69 18.26 6.22 -5.52
CA GLN A 69 19.06 6.76 -4.43
C GLN A 69 20.39 7.28 -5.02
N ILE A 70 20.71 8.53 -4.73
CA ILE A 70 21.98 9.16 -5.07
C ILE A 70 22.76 9.28 -3.77
N GLU A 71 23.89 8.56 -3.71
CA GLU A 71 24.81 8.61 -2.58
C GLU A 71 25.53 9.96 -2.55
N MET A 72 25.54 10.59 -1.38
CA MET A 72 26.16 11.89 -1.17
C MET A 72 27.28 11.76 -0.14
N ASN A 73 28.47 12.27 -0.45
CA ASN A 73 29.66 12.05 0.40
C ASN A 73 29.58 12.67 1.80
N PHE A 74 28.81 13.76 1.96
CA PHE A 74 28.79 14.57 3.19
C PHE A 74 27.38 14.94 3.65
N LEU A 75 26.36 14.55 2.89
CA LEU A 75 24.96 14.85 3.14
C LEU A 75 24.17 13.55 3.19
N PRO A 76 22.97 13.54 3.79
CA PRO A 76 22.07 12.42 3.65
C PRO A 76 21.79 12.11 2.19
N ASP A 77 21.66 10.82 1.87
CA ASP A 77 21.33 10.38 0.52
C ASP A 77 20.03 10.99 0.03
N VAL A 78 20.01 11.33 -1.26
CA VAL A 78 18.85 11.97 -1.90
C VAL A 78 18.14 10.94 -2.77
N PHE A 79 16.81 10.92 -2.69
CA PHE A 79 15.98 10.08 -3.54
C PHE A 79 15.38 10.94 -4.65
N VAL A 80 15.70 10.61 -5.90
CA VAL A 80 15.13 11.27 -7.08
C VAL A 80 14.15 10.36 -7.79
N PRO A 81 13.06 10.87 -8.40
CA PRO A 81 12.21 10.07 -9.27
C PRO A 81 13.04 9.40 -10.38
N CYS A 82 12.76 8.13 -10.65
CA CYS A 82 13.41 7.41 -11.73
C CYS A 82 13.11 8.07 -13.07
N GLU A 83 14.15 8.45 -13.81
CA GLU A 83 14.03 9.12 -15.11
C GLU A 83 13.33 8.30 -16.19
N VAL A 84 13.35 6.97 -16.10
CA VAL A 84 12.77 6.07 -17.11
C VAL A 84 11.26 5.88 -16.93
N CYS A 85 10.81 5.71 -15.69
CA CYS A 85 9.39 5.47 -15.39
C CYS A 85 8.70 6.67 -14.75
N HIS A 86 9.42 7.76 -14.49
CA HIS A 86 8.95 8.98 -13.83
C HIS A 86 8.16 8.69 -12.54
N GLY A 87 8.68 7.80 -11.69
CA GLY A 87 8.02 7.40 -10.44
C GLY A 87 6.98 6.28 -10.56
N LYS A 88 6.54 5.92 -11.77
CA LYS A 88 5.43 4.96 -11.96
C LYS A 88 5.74 3.52 -11.60
N ARG A 89 6.99 3.14 -11.30
CA ARG A 89 7.44 1.79 -10.90
C ARG A 89 7.27 0.67 -11.94
N TYR A 90 6.57 0.91 -13.05
CA TYR A 90 6.27 -0.09 -14.08
C TYR A 90 6.84 0.30 -15.45
N ASN A 91 6.98 -0.70 -16.32
CA ASN A 91 7.21 -0.47 -17.75
C ASN A 91 5.92 -0.06 -18.47
N ARG A 92 6.06 0.49 -19.68
CA ARG A 92 4.94 1.01 -20.46
C ARG A 92 3.89 -0.06 -20.74
N GLU A 93 4.31 -1.28 -21.06
CA GLU A 93 3.40 -2.36 -21.45
C GLU A 93 2.50 -2.82 -20.29
N ALA A 94 2.99 -2.75 -19.04
CA ALA A 94 2.17 -3.03 -17.86
C ALA A 94 1.17 -1.90 -17.57
N LEU A 95 1.53 -0.65 -17.88
CA LEU A 95 0.69 0.54 -17.66
C LEU A 95 -0.43 0.69 -18.68
N GLU A 96 -0.33 0.05 -19.85
CA GLU A 96 -1.38 0.04 -20.87
C GLU A 96 -2.63 -0.73 -20.45
N VAL A 97 -2.51 -1.65 -19.48
CA VAL A 97 -3.66 -2.37 -18.93
C VAL A 97 -4.34 -1.49 -17.90
N THR A 98 -5.62 -1.17 -18.13
CA THR A 98 -6.37 -0.26 -17.27
C THR A 98 -7.67 -0.88 -16.76
N PHE A 99 -8.01 -0.59 -15.51
CA PHE A 99 -9.33 -0.88 -14.94
C PHE A 99 -10.06 0.45 -14.76
N LYS A 100 -11.27 0.60 -15.31
CA LYS A 100 -12.03 1.87 -15.29
C LYS A 100 -11.18 3.09 -15.70
N GLY A 101 -10.33 2.93 -16.72
CA GLY A 101 -9.44 3.98 -17.24
C GLY A 101 -8.23 4.32 -16.36
N LYS A 102 -7.93 3.52 -15.32
CA LYS A 102 -6.79 3.71 -14.42
C LYS A 102 -5.83 2.52 -14.52
N SER A 103 -4.54 2.80 -14.72
CA SER A 103 -3.48 1.79 -14.69
C SER A 103 -3.19 1.35 -13.24
N ILE A 104 -2.39 0.29 -13.09
CA ILE A 104 -1.97 -0.19 -11.76
C ILE A 104 -1.18 0.89 -10.99
N SER A 105 -0.42 1.75 -11.70
CA SER A 105 0.29 2.86 -11.07
C SER A 105 -0.68 3.94 -10.62
N ASP A 106 -1.72 4.25 -11.39
CA ASP A 106 -2.71 5.25 -11.01
C ASP A 106 -3.50 4.80 -9.77
N VAL A 107 -3.78 3.50 -9.67
CA VAL A 107 -4.40 2.91 -8.47
C VAL A 107 -3.51 3.04 -7.23
N LEU A 108 -2.19 2.86 -7.38
CA LEU A 108 -1.25 3.05 -6.27
C LEU A 108 -1.14 4.52 -5.84
N GLU A 109 -1.48 5.47 -6.71
CA GLU A 109 -1.48 6.91 -6.39
C GLU A 109 -2.79 7.40 -5.76
N MET A 110 -3.84 6.58 -5.73
CA MET A 110 -5.11 6.91 -5.07
C MET A 110 -4.92 6.96 -3.55
N THR A 111 -5.65 7.87 -2.91
CA THR A 111 -5.87 7.82 -1.47
C THR A 111 -6.70 6.60 -1.09
N VAL A 112 -6.69 6.21 0.19
CA VAL A 112 -7.54 5.12 0.69
C VAL A 112 -9.02 5.43 0.42
N THR A 113 -9.46 6.66 0.66
CA THR A 113 -10.86 7.07 0.43
C THR A 113 -11.23 6.99 -1.05
N GLU A 114 -10.37 7.48 -1.95
CA GLU A 114 -10.59 7.38 -3.41
C GLU A 114 -10.65 5.92 -3.87
N ALA A 115 -9.72 5.09 -3.37
CA ALA A 115 -9.69 3.67 -3.70
C ALA A 115 -10.93 2.92 -3.16
N LEU A 116 -11.44 3.31 -1.99
CA LEU A 116 -12.61 2.70 -1.37
C LEU A 116 -13.85 2.87 -2.25
N ASP A 117 -14.08 4.08 -2.76
CA ASP A 117 -15.15 4.36 -3.72
C ASP A 117 -14.90 3.63 -5.06
N PHE A 118 -13.67 3.70 -5.56
CA PHE A 118 -13.28 3.12 -6.84
C PHE A 118 -13.49 1.59 -6.88
N PHE A 119 -13.24 0.89 -5.77
CA PHE A 119 -13.38 -0.56 -5.60
C PHE A 119 -14.64 -1.00 -4.83
N GLN A 120 -15.64 -0.13 -4.66
CA GLN A 120 -16.85 -0.41 -3.86
C GLN A 120 -17.57 -1.73 -4.23
N ASN A 121 -17.50 -2.15 -5.50
CA ASN A 121 -18.14 -3.36 -6.02
C ASN A 121 -17.24 -4.62 -5.96
N ILE A 122 -16.08 -4.56 -5.31
CA ILE A 122 -15.14 -5.69 -5.18
C ILE A 122 -14.91 -5.97 -3.69
N PRO A 123 -15.74 -6.82 -3.06
CA PRO A 123 -15.75 -7.00 -1.60
C PRO A 123 -14.38 -7.37 -0.99
N SER A 124 -13.59 -8.19 -1.68
CA SER A 124 -12.27 -8.61 -1.21
C SER A 124 -11.26 -7.45 -1.10
N ILE A 125 -11.42 -6.41 -1.92
CA ILE A 125 -10.59 -5.20 -1.90
C ILE A 125 -11.23 -4.17 -0.97
N ARG A 126 -12.54 -3.92 -1.11
CA ARG A 126 -13.31 -2.97 -0.31
C ARG A 126 -13.16 -3.21 1.19
N ASN A 127 -13.28 -4.45 1.66
CA ASN A 127 -13.22 -4.74 3.09
C ASN A 127 -11.87 -4.36 3.72
N LYS A 128 -10.77 -4.51 2.98
CA LYS A 128 -9.42 -4.10 3.43
C LYS A 128 -9.21 -2.59 3.36
N LEU A 129 -9.83 -1.92 2.41
CA LEU A 129 -9.82 -0.46 2.33
C LEU A 129 -10.66 0.16 3.44
N GLN A 130 -11.81 -0.45 3.75
CA GLN A 130 -12.68 0.00 4.84
C GLN A 130 -11.94 -0.01 6.18
N THR A 131 -11.19 -1.08 6.48
CA THR A 131 -10.40 -1.11 7.72
C THR A 131 -9.29 -0.05 7.77
N LEU A 132 -8.80 0.46 6.63
CA LEU A 132 -7.84 1.56 6.59
C LEU A 132 -8.56 2.90 6.80
N GLU A 133 -9.73 3.07 6.20
CA GLU A 133 -10.61 4.24 6.38
C GLU A 133 -11.05 4.38 7.84
N ASP A 134 -11.50 3.28 8.46
CA ASP A 134 -12.03 3.25 9.83
C ASP A 134 -10.99 3.66 10.87
N VAL A 135 -9.71 3.29 10.66
CA VAL A 135 -8.60 3.75 11.52
C VAL A 135 -8.12 5.17 11.19
N GLY A 136 -8.83 5.91 10.33
CA GLY A 136 -8.53 7.30 10.00
C GLY A 136 -7.39 7.50 9.00
N LEU A 137 -7.05 6.49 8.19
CA LEU A 137 -6.02 6.59 7.16
C LEU A 137 -6.57 6.91 5.76
N GLY A 138 -7.79 7.45 5.66
CA GLY A 138 -8.44 7.78 4.38
C GLY A 138 -7.58 8.62 3.43
N TYR A 139 -6.74 9.50 3.98
CA TYR A 139 -5.95 10.48 3.23
C TYR A 139 -4.61 9.95 2.67
N ILE A 140 -4.08 8.82 3.15
CA ILE A 140 -2.79 8.32 2.67
C ILE A 140 -2.94 7.60 1.33
N LYS A 141 -1.89 7.63 0.51
CA LYS A 141 -1.90 6.91 -0.77
C LYS A 141 -1.60 5.41 -0.58
N LEU A 142 -2.23 4.56 -1.40
CA LEU A 142 -2.02 3.11 -1.35
C LEU A 142 -0.54 2.70 -1.55
N GLY A 143 0.13 3.39 -2.47
CA GLY A 143 1.52 3.16 -2.86
C GLY A 143 2.55 4.00 -2.11
N GLN A 144 2.13 4.81 -1.13
CA GLN A 144 3.01 5.70 -0.35
C GLN A 144 4.14 4.86 0.29
N PRO A 145 5.42 5.18 0.01
CA PRO A 145 6.55 4.51 0.63
C PRO A 145 6.43 4.47 2.15
N ALA A 146 6.69 3.30 2.75
CA ALA A 146 6.68 3.13 4.20
C ALA A 146 7.66 4.06 4.93
N THR A 147 8.76 4.45 4.26
CA THR A 147 9.75 5.39 4.77
C THR A 147 9.22 6.83 4.87
N GLN A 148 8.06 7.13 4.29
CA GLN A 148 7.39 8.44 4.34
C GLN A 148 6.18 8.44 5.27
N LEU A 149 5.90 7.35 5.98
CA LEU A 149 4.84 7.30 6.98
C LEU A 149 5.38 7.75 8.33
N SER A 150 4.59 8.54 9.05
CA SER A 150 4.82 8.84 10.47
C SER A 150 4.66 7.57 11.34
N GLY A 151 5.16 7.63 12.57
CA GLY A 151 5.02 6.54 13.54
C GLY A 151 3.54 6.16 13.80
N GLY A 152 2.68 7.16 14.00
CA GLY A 152 1.23 6.94 14.20
C GLY A 152 0.52 6.42 12.95
N GLU A 153 0.95 6.79 11.73
CA GLU A 153 0.42 6.17 10.50
C GLU A 153 0.85 4.72 10.37
N ALA A 154 2.13 4.43 10.62
CA ALA A 154 2.66 3.06 10.61
C ALA A 154 1.92 2.17 11.62
N GLN A 155 1.69 2.68 12.84
CA GLN A 155 0.92 2.00 13.87
C GLN A 155 -0.51 1.68 13.42
N ARG A 156 -1.22 2.67 12.84
CA ARG A 156 -2.60 2.48 12.35
C ARG A 156 -2.68 1.54 11.15
N VAL A 157 -1.68 1.50 10.27
CA VAL A 157 -1.59 0.48 9.19
C VAL A 157 -1.47 -0.93 9.79
N LYS A 158 -0.67 -1.12 10.84
CA LYS A 158 -0.56 -2.41 11.56
C LYS A 158 -1.89 -2.81 12.20
N LEU A 159 -2.53 -1.88 12.90
CA LEU A 159 -3.85 -2.08 13.49
C LEU A 159 -4.87 -2.51 12.44
N SER A 160 -4.97 -1.77 11.33
CA SER A 160 -5.86 -2.10 10.20
C SER A 160 -5.62 -3.51 9.66
N SER A 161 -4.35 -3.92 9.52
CA SER A 161 -3.98 -5.26 9.05
C SER A 161 -4.50 -6.36 9.97
N GLU A 162 -4.41 -6.17 11.29
CA GLU A 162 -4.92 -7.15 12.26
C GLU A 162 -6.44 -7.13 12.37
N LEU A 163 -7.08 -5.97 12.31
CA LEU A 163 -8.55 -5.85 12.28
C LEU A 163 -9.17 -6.47 11.03
N SER A 164 -8.43 -6.51 9.91
CA SER A 164 -8.89 -7.16 8.67
C SER A 164 -8.95 -8.69 8.75
N ARG A 165 -8.39 -9.29 9.81
CA ARG A 165 -8.39 -10.75 10.02
C ARG A 165 -9.64 -11.18 10.78
N ARG A 166 -10.11 -12.41 10.53
CA ARG A 166 -11.22 -12.99 11.31
C ARG A 166 -10.82 -13.09 12.78
N ALA A 167 -11.60 -12.46 13.66
CA ALA A 167 -11.39 -12.52 15.10
C ALA A 167 -11.56 -13.96 15.59
N THR A 168 -10.63 -14.42 16.44
CA THR A 168 -10.76 -15.71 17.15
C THR A 168 -11.53 -15.56 18.46
N GLY A 169 -11.90 -14.33 18.84
CA GLY A 169 -12.54 -13.99 20.12
C GLY A 169 -11.60 -14.04 21.33
N ARG A 170 -10.32 -14.38 21.14
CA ARG A 170 -9.33 -14.59 22.22
C ARG A 170 -7.99 -13.91 21.91
N THR A 171 -8.04 -12.66 21.46
CA THR A 171 -6.86 -11.85 21.11
C THR A 171 -6.75 -10.65 22.05
N LEU A 172 -5.57 -10.46 22.65
CA LEU A 172 -5.23 -9.26 23.41
C LEU A 172 -4.40 -8.34 22.51
N TYR A 173 -4.87 -7.11 22.32
CA TYR A 173 -4.16 -6.05 21.62
C TYR A 173 -3.51 -5.13 22.65
N ILE A 174 -2.21 -4.89 22.51
CA ILE A 174 -1.44 -3.93 23.31
C ILE A 174 -1.02 -2.83 22.35
N LEU A 175 -1.48 -1.60 22.61
CA LEU A 175 -1.20 -0.42 21.80
C LEU A 175 -0.25 0.48 22.58
N ASP A 176 0.93 0.76 22.03
CA ASP A 176 1.89 1.68 22.63
C ASP A 176 1.57 3.11 22.19
N GLU A 177 1.10 3.93 23.13
CA GLU A 177 0.67 5.33 22.92
C GLU A 177 -0.14 5.58 21.63
N PRO A 178 -1.35 5.00 21.49
CA PRO A 178 -2.11 5.04 20.24
C PRO A 178 -2.63 6.42 19.84
N THR A 179 -2.58 7.39 20.74
CA THR A 179 -3.11 8.76 20.54
C THR A 179 -2.04 9.78 20.19
N THR A 180 -0.76 9.42 20.25
CA THR A 180 0.35 10.37 20.00
C THR A 180 0.32 10.87 18.56
N GLY A 181 0.18 12.20 18.40
CA GLY A 181 0.11 12.85 17.10
C GLY A 181 -1.26 12.84 16.42
N LEU A 182 -2.31 12.35 17.08
CA LEU A 182 -3.67 12.38 16.56
C LEU A 182 -4.40 13.67 16.91
N HIS A 183 -5.14 14.21 15.94
CA HIS A 183 -6.13 15.25 16.20
C HIS A 183 -7.33 14.65 16.96
N PHE A 184 -8.07 15.46 17.72
CA PHE A 184 -9.22 14.98 18.51
C PHE A 184 -10.25 14.17 17.69
N ALA A 185 -10.51 14.59 16.45
CA ALA A 185 -11.40 13.88 15.53
C ALA A 185 -10.90 12.48 15.13
N ASP A 186 -9.59 12.23 15.14
CA ASP A 186 -9.00 10.92 14.85
C ASP A 186 -9.00 10.02 16.09
N ILE A 187 -8.98 10.61 17.30
CA ILE A 187 -9.13 9.88 18.56
C ILE A 187 -10.54 9.28 18.65
N GLU A 188 -11.58 10.03 18.28
CA GLU A 188 -12.96 9.54 18.26
C GLU A 188 -13.18 8.38 17.27
N ARG A 189 -12.41 8.33 16.17
CA ARG A 189 -12.48 7.21 15.22
C ARG A 189 -11.74 5.97 15.71
N LEU A 190 -10.78 6.15 16.60
CA LEU A 190 -9.96 5.06 17.14
C LEU A 190 -10.62 4.35 18.34
N LEU A 191 -11.46 5.05 19.10
CA LEU A 191 -12.16 4.58 20.30
C LEU A 191 -13.55 4.02 20.00
#